data_AF-A0A368F0Q0-F1
#
_entry.id   AF-A0A368F0Q0-F1
#
_cell.length_a   1.000
_cell.length_b   1.000
_cell.length_c   1.000
_cell.angle_alpha   90.00
_cell.angle_beta   90.00
_cell.angle_gamma   90.00
#
_symmetry.space_group_name_H-M   'P 1'
#
loop_
_entity.id
_entity.type
_entity.pdbx_description
1 polymer ?
#
loop_
_entity_poly.entity_id
_entity_poly.type
_entity_poly.pdbx_seq_one_letter_code
_entity_poly.pdbx_strand_id
1 'polypeptide(L)'
;MEKTDESRGKMKEKREDLQGIRGVAILFVLMMHLKQDSFRLGFIGVDMFFVLSGFLMTKILMSKEVSLKSVGTFYIRRFKRIVPLYMLLAVATYIYGYFFILPPDRKQIADDLFWVYTYSSNIQPVFQKLGYWD
;
A
#
# COMPACT_ATOMS: atom_id res chain seq x y z
N MET A 1 42.30 -6.73 -33.76
CA MET A 1 41.80 -7.49 -32.59
C MET A 1 41.60 -6.49 -31.49
N GLU A 2 40.35 -6.23 -31.07
CA GLU A 2 39.92 -5.75 -29.74
C GLU A 2 38.51 -5.15 -29.88
N LYS A 3 37.56 -6.01 -30.25
CA LYS A 3 36.11 -5.78 -30.17
C LYS A 3 35.61 -6.78 -29.13
N THR A 4 35.65 -6.48 -27.84
CA THR A 4 34.92 -7.22 -26.79
C THR A 4 35.19 -6.62 -25.39
N ASP A 5 34.55 -5.50 -25.01
CA ASP A 5 34.21 -5.27 -23.59
C ASP A 5 33.04 -4.28 -23.32
N GLU A 6 32.30 -3.82 -24.34
CA GLU A 6 31.16 -2.91 -24.10
C GLU A 6 29.86 -3.60 -23.65
N SER A 7 29.87 -4.90 -23.34
CA SER A 7 28.66 -5.64 -22.94
C SER A 7 28.47 -5.78 -21.42
N ARG A 8 29.24 -5.05 -20.60
CA ARG A 8 29.06 -5.04 -19.15
C ARG A 8 27.93 -4.12 -18.70
N GLY A 9 26.73 -4.72 -18.64
CA GLY A 9 25.79 -4.47 -17.56
C GLY A 9 24.99 -3.17 -17.66
N LYS A 10 23.95 -3.16 -18.49
CA LYS A 10 22.76 -2.35 -18.17
C LYS A 10 22.12 -2.93 -16.89
N MET A 11 22.70 -2.59 -15.74
CA MET A 11 22.02 -2.69 -14.46
C MET A 11 20.64 -2.05 -14.67
N LYS A 12 19.57 -2.82 -14.47
CA LYS A 12 18.21 -2.29 -14.48
C LYS A 12 18.16 -1.26 -13.36
N GLU A 13 18.39 0.00 -13.71
CA GLU A 13 18.55 1.08 -12.75
C GLU A 13 17.24 1.19 -11.97
N LYS A 14 17.30 0.74 -10.72
CA LYS A 14 16.19 0.84 -9.79
C LYS A 14 16.03 2.33 -9.54
N ARG A 15 14.84 2.86 -9.82
CA ARG A 15 14.51 4.28 -9.65
C ARG A 15 14.37 4.59 -8.17
N GLU A 16 15.52 4.78 -7.52
CA GLU A 16 15.64 5.09 -6.09
C GLU A 16 15.13 6.50 -5.78
N ASP A 17 15.27 7.43 -6.74
CA ASP A 17 14.62 8.74 -6.76
C ASP A 17 13.12 8.65 -6.45
N LEU A 18 12.39 7.82 -7.18
CA LEU A 18 10.94 7.66 -7.02
C LEU A 18 10.58 6.96 -5.70
N GLN A 19 11.46 6.10 -5.18
CA GLN A 19 11.26 5.48 -3.86
C GLN A 19 11.49 6.48 -2.73
N GLY A 20 12.48 7.37 -2.86
CA GLY A 20 12.72 8.46 -1.91
C GLY A 20 11.51 9.38 -1.80
N ILE A 21 10.95 9.81 -2.94
CA ILE A 21 9.75 10.67 -2.95
C ILE A 21 8.54 9.95 -2.33
N ARG A 22 8.37 8.64 -2.57
CA ARG A 22 7.33 7.85 -1.88
C ARG A 22 7.54 7.80 -0.37
N GLY A 23 8.79 7.74 0.10
CA GLY A 23 9.13 7.84 1.52
C GLY A 23 8.68 9.18 2.11
N VAL A 24 8.97 10.29 1.43
CA VAL A 24 8.50 11.63 1.83
C VAL A 24 6.96 11.69 1.85
N ALA A 25 6.29 11.09 0.86
CA ALA A 25 4.84 11.01 0.82
C ALA A 25 4.27 10.30 2.07
N ILE A 26 4.87 9.19 2.48
CA ILE A 26 4.49 8.45 3.70
C ILE A 26 4.67 9.33 4.94
N LEU A 27 5.75 10.11 5.03
CA LEU A 27 5.97 11.02 6.16
C LEU A 27 4.86 12.06 6.29
N PHE A 28 4.36 12.60 5.19
CA PHE A 28 3.21 13.52 5.22
C PHE A 28 1.93 12.84 5.72
N VAL A 29 1.68 11.59 5.32
CA VAL A 29 0.54 10.80 5.81
C VAL A 29 0.66 10.55 7.32
N LEU A 30 1.85 10.18 7.79
CA LEU A 30 2.11 9.97 9.22
C LEU A 30 1.95 11.26 10.03
N MET A 31 2.44 12.39 9.52
CA MET A 31 2.28 13.69 10.17
C MET A 31 0.82 14.08 10.34
N MET A 32 -0.04 13.78 9.36
CA MET A 32 -1.48 14.03 9.49
C MET A 32 -2.12 13.17 10.57
N HIS A 33 -1.74 11.90 10.71
CA HIS A 33 -2.26 11.05 11.79
C HIS A 33 -1.76 11.49 13.18
N LEU A 34 -0.57 12.08 13.28
CA LEU A 34 0.00 12.55 14.56
C LEU A 34 -0.51 13.93 14.99
N LYS A 35 -0.88 14.81 14.03
CA LYS A 35 -1.33 16.18 14.29
C LYS A 35 -2.50 16.56 13.36
N GLN A 36 -3.62 15.87 13.55
CA GLN A 36 -4.83 15.95 12.72
C GLN A 36 -5.34 17.39 12.52
N ASP A 37 -5.28 18.25 13.57
CA ASP A 37 -5.81 19.62 13.51
C ASP A 37 -4.89 20.63 12.81
N SER A 38 -3.59 20.35 12.67
CA SER A 38 -2.60 21.33 12.18
C SER A 38 -2.06 21.04 10.79
N PHE A 39 -2.23 19.82 10.27
CA PHE A 39 -1.55 19.39 9.04
C PHE A 39 -2.50 18.87 7.97
N ARG A 40 -3.23 19.79 7.33
CA ARG A 40 -4.12 19.50 6.17
C ARG A 40 -3.37 19.03 4.91
N LEU A 41 -2.04 19.15 4.88
CA LEU A 41 -1.18 18.71 3.77
C LEU A 41 -1.01 17.18 3.68
N GLY A 42 -1.42 16.42 4.70
CA GLY A 42 -1.26 14.95 4.68
C GLY A 42 -2.03 14.24 3.56
N PHE A 43 -3.16 14.80 3.12
CA PHE A 43 -3.95 14.26 2.00
C PHE A 43 -3.15 14.25 0.69
N ILE A 44 -2.32 15.27 0.45
CA ILE A 44 -1.43 15.33 -0.72
C ILE A 44 -0.40 14.18 -0.68
N GLY A 45 0.02 13.78 0.52
CA GLY A 45 0.90 12.61 0.70
C GLY A 45 0.28 11.32 0.19
N VAL A 46 -1.02 11.13 0.42
CA VAL A 46 -1.78 9.96 -0.07
C VAL A 46 -1.80 9.95 -1.59
N ASP A 47 -2.18 11.08 -2.22
CA ASP A 47 -2.25 11.22 -3.67
C ASP A 47 -0.89 10.98 -4.34
N MET A 48 0.16 11.63 -3.83
CA MET A 48 1.52 11.49 -4.34
C MET A 48 2.01 10.04 -4.25
N PHE A 49 1.76 9.35 -3.12
CA PHE A 49 2.16 7.96 -2.95
C PHE A 49 1.46 7.04 -3.95
N PHE A 50 0.15 7.20 -4.15
CA PHE A 50 -0.62 6.35 -5.07
C PHE A 50 -0.26 6.60 -6.54
N VAL A 51 -0.13 7.87 -6.95
CA VAL A 51 0.26 8.23 -8.33
C VAL A 51 1.63 7.65 -8.68
N LEU A 52 2.63 7.84 -7.79
CA LEU A 52 3.98 7.30 -8.01
C LEU A 52 4.02 5.77 -8.02
N SER A 53 3.25 5.14 -7.14
CA SER A 53 3.14 3.68 -7.09
C SER A 53 2.49 3.14 -8.37
N GLY A 54 1.42 3.78 -8.85
CA GLY A 54 0.74 3.43 -10.10
C GLY A 54 1.66 3.57 -11.32
N PHE A 55 2.35 4.71 -11.44
CA PHE A 55 3.33 4.95 -12.51
C PHE A 55 4.42 3.86 -12.55
N LEU A 56 5.00 3.53 -11.39
CA LEU A 56 6.05 2.49 -11.31
C LEU A 56 5.49 1.10 -11.63
N MET A 57 4.30 0.78 -11.11
CA MET A 57 3.63 -0.49 -11.39
C MET A 57 3.38 -0.67 -12.90
N THR A 58 2.85 0.36 -13.56
CA THR A 58 2.61 0.35 -15.02
C THR A 58 3.91 0.25 -15.80
N LYS A 59 4.95 1.01 -15.44
CA LYS A 59 6.27 0.91 -16.08
C LYS A 59 6.87 -0.49 -15.98
N ILE A 60 6.72 -1.16 -14.82
CA ILE A 60 7.17 -2.55 -14.64
C ILE A 60 6.35 -3.50 -15.51
N LEU A 61 5.04 -3.31 -15.59
CA LEU A 61 4.17 -4.14 -16.41
C LEU A 61 4.50 -4.02 -17.90
N MET A 62 4.69 -2.79 -18.39
CA MET A 62 5.06 -2.49 -19.78
C MET A 62 6.53 -2.82 -20.11
N SER A 63 7.37 -3.12 -19.11
CA SER A 63 8.76 -3.56 -19.36
C SER A 63 8.86 -4.96 -19.98
N LYS A 64 7.74 -5.65 -20.15
CA LYS A 64 7.60 -6.97 -20.77
C LYS A 64 6.42 -6.94 -21.75
N GLU A 65 6.37 -7.89 -22.67
CA GLU A 65 5.21 -8.08 -23.53
C GLU A 65 3.94 -8.31 -22.69
N VAL A 66 2.93 -7.47 -22.94
CA VAL A 66 1.68 -7.49 -22.20
C VAL A 66 0.82 -8.63 -22.75
N SER A 67 0.78 -9.72 -21.99
CA SER A 67 -0.11 -10.86 -22.19
C SER A 67 -0.92 -11.13 -20.91
N LEU A 68 -2.08 -11.79 -21.03
CA LEU A 68 -2.89 -12.21 -19.87
C LEU A 68 -2.05 -12.97 -18.81
N LYS A 69 -1.13 -13.82 -19.26
CA LYS A 69 -0.21 -14.58 -18.39
C LYS A 69 0.78 -13.67 -17.67
N SER A 70 1.33 -12.66 -18.35
CA SER A 70 2.27 -11.70 -17.76
C SER A 70 1.61 -10.83 -16.69
N VAL A 71 0.37 -10.38 -16.95
CA VAL A 71 -0.45 -9.59 -16.03
C VAL A 71 -0.83 -10.43 -14.82
N GLY A 72 -1.32 -11.65 -15.02
CA GLY A 72 -1.61 -12.59 -13.93
C GLY A 72 -0.38 -12.86 -13.05
N THR A 73 0.77 -13.12 -13.67
CA THR A 73 2.03 -13.32 -12.93
C THR A 73 2.44 -12.09 -12.12
N PHE A 74 2.22 -10.88 -12.67
CA PHE A 74 2.52 -9.61 -12.01
C PHE A 74 1.65 -9.39 -10.77
N TYR A 75 0.35 -9.70 -10.85
CA TYR A 75 -0.56 -9.58 -9.71
C TYR A 75 -0.34 -10.69 -8.67
N ILE A 76 -0.07 -11.94 -9.08
CA ILE A 76 0.25 -13.02 -8.15
C ILE A 76 1.49 -12.70 -7.32
N ARG A 77 2.55 -12.14 -7.94
CA ARG A 77 3.76 -11.73 -7.21
C ARG A 77 3.48 -10.62 -6.19
N ARG A 78 2.58 -9.68 -6.52
CA ARG A 78 2.15 -8.64 -5.59
C ARG A 78 1.33 -9.21 -4.45
N PHE A 79 0.37 -10.08 -4.76
CA PHE A 79 -0.47 -10.74 -3.78
C PHE A 79 0.38 -11.51 -2.76
N LYS A 80 1.32 -12.35 -3.23
CA LYS A 80 2.26 -13.08 -2.36
C LYS A 80 3.17 -12.20 -1.51
N ARG A 81 3.34 -10.92 -1.86
CA ARG A 81 4.15 -9.96 -1.11
C ARG A 81 3.34 -9.15 -0.09
N ILE A 82 2.12 -8.74 -0.45
CA ILE A 82 1.30 -7.82 0.35
C ILE A 82 0.41 -8.57 1.35
N VAL A 83 -0.27 -9.63 0.90
CA VAL A 83 -1.28 -10.34 1.70
C VAL A 83 -0.71 -10.99 2.96
N PRO A 84 0.48 -11.62 2.97
CA PRO A 84 0.98 -12.24 4.20
C PRO A 84 1.20 -11.22 5.32
N LEU A 85 1.78 -10.06 5.01
CA LEU A 85 2.02 -9.01 5.99
C LEU A 85 0.71 -8.37 6.46
N TYR A 86 -0.24 -8.17 5.53
CA TYR A 86 -1.57 -7.68 5.85
C TYR A 86 -2.30 -8.58 6.84
N MET A 87 -2.37 -9.88 6.55
CA MET A 87 -3.05 -10.86 7.40
C MET A 87 -2.37 -10.98 8.77
N LEU A 88 -1.04 -10.98 8.80
CA LEU A 88 -0.27 -10.98 10.05
C LEU A 88 -0.65 -9.78 10.93
N LEU A 89 -0.65 -8.57 10.35
CA LEU A 89 -0.97 -7.35 11.08
C LEU A 89 -2.44 -7.35 11.53
N ALA A 90 -3.38 -7.76 10.67
CA ALA A 90 -4.79 -7.86 11.03
C ALA A 90 -5.03 -8.78 12.22
N VAL A 91 -4.42 -9.98 12.20
CA VAL A 91 -4.52 -10.93 13.32
C VAL A 91 -3.84 -10.39 14.57
N ALA A 92 -2.65 -9.80 14.45
CA ALA A 92 -1.92 -9.24 15.58
C ALA A 92 -2.70 -8.10 16.26
N THR A 93 -3.27 -7.19 15.48
CA THR A 93 -4.10 -6.09 15.98
C THR A 93 -5.39 -6.61 16.61
N TYR A 94 -6.02 -7.65 16.05
CA TYR A 94 -7.18 -8.28 16.67
C TYR A 94 -6.87 -8.89 18.04
N ILE A 95 -5.79 -9.67 18.12
CA ILE A 95 -5.33 -10.28 19.38
C ILE A 95 -5.05 -9.18 20.41
N TYR A 96 -4.31 -8.14 20.01
CA TYR A 96 -4.03 -7.00 20.88
C TYR A 96 -5.33 -6.32 21.37
N GLY A 97 -6.26 -6.03 20.46
CA GLY A 97 -7.54 -5.41 20.81
C GLY A 97 -8.36 -6.26 21.78
N TYR A 98 -8.40 -7.57 21.58
CA TYR A 98 -9.14 -8.50 22.44
C TYR A 98 -8.65 -8.47 23.90
N PHE A 99 -7.33 -8.38 24.13
CA PHE A 99 -6.75 -8.40 25.47
C PHE A 99 -6.69 -7.02 26.15
N PHE A 100 -6.47 -5.95 25.39
CA PHE A 100 -6.13 -4.64 25.94
C PHE A 100 -7.23 -3.56 25.80
N ILE A 101 -8.33 -3.82 25.07
CA ILE A 101 -9.43 -2.85 24.86
C ILE A 101 -10.66 -3.17 25.75
N LEU A 102 -11.39 -2.12 26.13
CA LEU A 102 -12.59 -2.17 26.98
C LEU A 102 -13.71 -3.06 26.37
N PRO A 103 -14.53 -3.73 27.20
CA PRO A 103 -15.58 -4.64 26.72
C PRO A 103 -16.59 -4.08 25.70
N PRO A 104 -17.06 -2.82 25.79
CA PRO A 104 -18.01 -2.25 24.82
C PRO A 104 -17.45 -2.24 23.39
N ASP A 105 -16.17 -1.93 23.24
CA ASP A 105 -15.50 -1.76 21.94
C ASP A 105 -15.16 -3.11 21.29
N ARG A 106 -15.22 -4.22 22.03
CA ARG A 106 -14.93 -5.57 21.48
C ARG A 106 -15.95 -6.02 20.44
N LYS A 107 -17.22 -5.61 20.58
CA LYS A 107 -18.25 -5.91 19.58
C LYS A 107 -17.97 -5.18 18.26
N GLN A 108 -17.52 -3.93 18.35
CA GLN A 108 -17.13 -3.14 17.18
C GLN A 108 -15.95 -3.77 16.44
N ILE A 109 -14.94 -4.24 17.19
CA ILE A 109 -13.80 -4.97 16.61
C ILE A 109 -14.26 -6.24 15.88
N ALA A 110 -15.23 -6.98 16.42
CA ALA A 110 -15.75 -8.19 15.78
C ALA A 110 -16.51 -7.88 14.47
N ASP A 111 -17.25 -6.76 14.42
CA ASP A 111 -17.94 -6.31 13.21
C ASP A 111 -16.95 -5.82 12.14
N ASP A 112 -15.90 -5.12 12.55
CA ASP A 112 -14.85 -4.61 11.65
C ASP A 112 -13.95 -5.73 11.10
N LEU A 113 -13.85 -6.85 11.83
CA LEU A 113 -13.02 -8.00 11.44
C LEU A 113 -13.36 -8.53 10.06
N PHE A 114 -14.65 -8.61 9.75
CA PHE A 114 -15.12 -9.08 8.45
C PHE A 114 -14.60 -8.16 7.33
N TRP A 115 -14.71 -6.85 7.50
CA TRP A 115 -14.29 -5.85 6.52
C TRP A 115 -12.79 -5.81 6.35
N VAL A 116 -12.03 -5.98 7.44
CA VAL A 116 -10.56 -6.11 7.39
C VAL A 116 -10.17 -7.39 6.66
N TYR A 117 -10.65 -8.57 7.06
CA TYR A 117 -10.20 -9.82 6.40
C TYR A 117 -10.57 -9.92 4.92
N THR A 118 -11.69 -9.31 4.52
CA THR A 118 -12.11 -9.24 3.12
C THR A 118 -11.47 -8.08 2.34
N TYR A 119 -10.55 -7.32 2.97
CA TYR A 119 -9.90 -6.14 2.39
C TYR A 119 -10.92 -5.07 1.91
N SER A 120 -12.09 -5.04 2.52
CA SER A 120 -13.25 -4.22 2.12
C SER A 120 -13.53 -3.09 3.12
N SER A 121 -12.59 -2.80 4.03
CA SER A 121 -12.71 -1.71 5.02
C SER A 121 -12.90 -0.32 4.39
N ASN A 122 -12.41 -0.10 3.16
CA ASN A 122 -12.60 1.16 2.45
C ASN A 122 -13.97 1.25 1.73
N ILE A 123 -14.72 0.15 1.66
CA ILE A 123 -16.04 0.09 1.02
C ILE A 123 -17.15 0.33 2.04
N GLN A 124 -16.96 -0.12 3.28
CA GLN A 124 -17.91 0.04 4.40
C GLN A 124 -18.37 1.51 4.60
N PRO A 125 -17.50 2.54 4.59
CA PRO A 125 -17.90 3.94 4.77
C PRO A 125 -18.80 4.48 3.64
N VAL A 126 -18.57 4.01 2.41
CA VAL A 126 -19.38 4.38 1.23
C VAL A 126 -20.85 3.98 1.44
N PHE A 127 -21.07 2.81 2.06
CA PHE A 127 -22.41 2.34 2.39
C PHE A 127 -23.01 2.99 3.63
N GLN A 128 -22.18 3.56 4.51
CA GLN A 128 -22.60 4.22 5.75
C GLN A 128 -22.80 5.75 5.61
N LYS A 129 -22.56 6.33 4.43
CA LYS A 129 -22.63 7.78 4.16
C LYS A 129 -21.73 8.65 5.07
N LEU A 130 -20.68 8.05 5.64
CA LEU A 130 -19.62 8.79 6.30
C LEU A 130 -18.67 9.30 5.21
N GLY A 131 -18.21 10.56 5.30
CA GLY A 131 -17.19 11.06 4.39
C GLY A 131 -15.93 10.21 4.54
N TYR A 132 -15.27 9.87 3.43
CA TYR A 132 -14.02 9.10 3.46
C TYR A 132 -12.90 9.79 4.27
N TRP A 133 -13.05 11.10 4.49
CA TRP A 133 -12.09 11.96 5.16
C TRP A 133 -12.63 12.56 6.48
N ASP A 134 -13.83 12.18 6.90
CA ASP A 134 -14.46 12.60 8.16
C ASP A 134 -14.17 11.57 9.26
#